data_AF-A0A6A4JBM3-F1
#
_entry.id   AF-A0A6A4JBM3-F1
#
_cell.length_a   1.000
_cell.length_b   1.000
_cell.length_c   1.000
_cell.angle_alpha   90.00
_cell.angle_beta   90.00
_cell.angle_gamma   90.00
#
_symmetry.space_group_name_H-M   'P 1'
#
loop_
_entity.id
_entity.type
_entity.pdbx_description
1 polymer ?
#
loop_
_entity_poly.entity_id
_entity_poly.type
_entity_poly.pdbx_seq_one_letter_code
_entity_poly.pdbx_strand_id
1 'polypeptide(L)'
;MAKRSVEVQVLDSDFSVLLRESVTYEFKMESRSKNRFRNFVMFCMFLALTGIIYFSYFCSDEACALTPQKPSWSEFNGKFPVQDNLGKPLSLHSNPYNSRSSNPGLSYDDVLNENFQFDMNAHDVMVFLHIQKTGGTSFGKHLVQDLDLQRPCSCQRKRKRCYCFRPNRNENWLFSRYSTGWKCGLHADWTELTSCVDAEFDKNEGDSVKRRYFYITLLREPISRYLSEFRHVQRGATWKHSRHWCGGREATKVELPLCYDQDSWTGVKLQEFMDCPYNLAHNRQTRMMSDLALVGCYNTTYMATPGERNRVMLASAKRNLAAMAFFSLTEFQKSSGVQCLGKSEGQEIVKCLTNVKSFILIGIVLQY
;
A
#
# COMPACT_ATOMS: atom_id res chain seq x y z
N MET A 1 -8.36 40.04 28.76
CA MET A 1 -9.51 39.21 29.20
C MET A 1 -9.13 37.75 29.02
N ALA A 2 -9.46 36.92 30.01
CA ALA A 2 -8.85 35.61 30.29
C ALA A 2 -8.90 34.58 29.15
N LYS A 3 -7.79 33.82 28.97
CA LYS A 3 -7.77 32.58 28.18
C LYS A 3 -8.51 31.50 28.96
N ARG A 4 -9.58 30.94 28.37
CA ARG A 4 -10.10 29.63 28.76
C ARG A 4 -9.43 28.58 27.88
N SER A 5 -8.63 27.70 28.49
CA SER A 5 -8.21 26.43 27.89
C SER A 5 -9.30 25.40 28.16
N VAL A 6 -9.74 24.71 27.11
CA VAL A 6 -10.54 23.49 27.23
C VAL A 6 -9.57 22.32 27.03
N GLU A 7 -9.33 21.58 28.09
CA GLU A 7 -8.56 20.34 28.08
C GLU A 7 -9.49 19.21 27.65
N VAL A 8 -9.20 18.57 26.52
CA VAL A 8 -9.87 17.34 26.09
C VAL A 8 -9.00 16.18 26.55
N GLN A 9 -9.45 15.47 27.58
CA GLN A 9 -8.83 14.22 28.01
C GLN A 9 -9.08 13.15 26.94
N VAL A 10 -8.01 12.75 26.25
CA VAL A 10 -7.99 11.54 25.43
C VAL A 10 -7.38 10.45 26.31
N LEU A 11 -8.20 9.46 26.66
CA LEU A 11 -7.79 8.29 27.44
C LEU A 11 -6.78 7.44 26.65
N ASP A 12 -5.80 6.94 27.40
CA ASP A 12 -4.66 6.08 27.07
C ASP A 12 -4.66 5.38 25.71
N SER A 13 -3.65 5.73 24.91
CA SER A 13 -2.95 4.78 24.06
C SER A 13 -1.48 5.20 24.01
N ASP A 14 -0.57 4.21 24.07
CA ASP A 14 0.91 4.33 24.15
C ASP A 14 1.60 5.04 22.95
N PHE A 15 0.86 5.87 22.21
CA PHE A 15 1.33 6.58 21.03
C PHE A 15 1.68 8.06 21.30
N SER A 16 1.36 8.58 22.49
CA SER A 16 1.63 9.98 22.87
C SER A 16 3.12 10.28 23.09
N VAL A 17 3.94 9.26 23.31
CA VAL A 17 5.38 9.41 23.52
C VAL A 17 6.14 9.67 22.21
N LEU A 18 5.63 9.21 21.05
CA LEU A 18 6.31 9.35 19.75
C LEU A 18 6.04 10.69 19.03
N LEU A 19 5.14 11.54 19.55
CA LEU A 19 4.76 12.80 18.92
C LEU A 19 5.27 14.05 19.65
N ARG A 20 5.99 13.91 20.77
CA ARG A 20 6.37 15.05 21.60
C ARG A 20 7.63 15.79 21.16
N GLU A 21 8.34 15.32 20.12
CA GLU A 21 9.62 15.91 19.70
C GLU A 21 9.64 16.55 18.30
N SER A 22 8.49 16.76 17.65
CA SER A 22 8.44 17.50 16.38
C SER A 22 8.05 18.97 16.58
N VAL A 23 9.09 19.78 16.77
CA VAL A 23 9.31 21.13 16.23
C VAL A 23 8.05 22.00 15.98
N THR A 24 7.92 23.04 16.81
CA THR A 24 7.05 24.19 16.59
C THR A 24 7.39 24.92 15.28
N TYR A 25 6.50 24.88 14.29
CA TYR A 25 6.56 25.76 13.12
C TYR A 25 5.45 26.81 13.19
N GLU A 26 5.84 28.10 13.16
CA GLU A 26 4.92 29.22 13.00
C GLU A 26 4.32 29.22 11.58
N PHE A 27 3.00 29.10 11.48
CA PHE A 27 2.29 29.32 10.23
C PHE A 27 2.09 30.82 9.99
N LYS A 28 2.93 31.42 9.14
CA LYS A 28 2.63 32.73 8.54
C LYS A 28 1.67 32.52 7.38
N MET A 29 0.36 32.55 7.65
CA MET A 29 -0.66 32.55 6.60
C MET A 29 -0.72 33.90 5.89
N GLU A 30 -0.53 33.86 4.58
CA GLU A 30 -0.72 34.98 3.65
C GLU A 30 -2.18 35.46 3.67
N SER A 31 -2.39 36.74 3.97
CA SER A 31 -3.73 37.30 4.22
C SER A 31 -4.52 37.46 2.93
N ARG A 32 -5.40 36.50 2.63
CA ARG A 32 -6.45 36.69 1.62
C ARG A 32 -7.66 37.41 2.23
N SER A 33 -8.12 38.45 1.55
CA SER A 33 -9.14 39.46 1.91
C SER A 33 -10.19 39.04 2.96
N LYS A 34 -10.02 39.54 4.19
CA LYS A 34 -10.93 39.39 5.35
C LYS A 34 -12.38 39.83 5.08
N ASN A 35 -12.62 40.66 4.06
CA ASN A 35 -13.93 41.26 3.83
C ASN A 35 -14.94 40.29 3.20
N ARG A 36 -14.50 39.35 2.34
CA ARG A 36 -15.43 38.37 1.72
C ARG A 36 -15.87 37.27 2.69
N PHE A 37 -14.96 36.82 3.57
CA PHE A 37 -15.29 35.80 4.57
C PHE A 37 -16.25 36.35 5.63
N ARG A 38 -16.05 37.59 6.08
CA ARG A 38 -16.98 38.26 7.02
C ARG A 38 -18.38 38.41 6.42
N ASN A 39 -18.49 38.78 5.14
CA ASN A 39 -19.79 38.91 4.47
C ASN A 39 -20.48 37.56 4.30
N PHE A 40 -19.73 36.49 4.00
CA PHE A 40 -20.27 35.14 3.90
C PHE A 40 -20.79 34.61 5.24
N VAL A 41 -20.02 34.81 6.32
CA VAL A 41 -20.44 34.42 7.68
C VAL A 41 -21.68 35.19 8.12
N MET A 42 -21.75 36.50 7.85
CA MET A 42 -22.94 37.31 8.15
C MET A 42 -24.17 36.85 7.37
N PHE A 43 -24.01 36.45 6.10
CA PHE A 43 -25.09 35.91 5.28
C PHE A 43 -25.59 34.56 5.80
N CYS A 44 -24.69 33.65 6.20
CA CYS A 44 -25.08 32.37 6.80
C CYS A 44 -25.81 32.56 8.15
N MET A 45 -25.35 33.50 8.99
CA MET A 45 -26.03 33.84 10.25
C MET A 45 -27.42 34.42 10.00
N PHE A 46 -27.57 35.27 8.98
CA PHE A 46 -28.88 35.81 8.60
C PHE A 46 -29.83 34.70 8.14
N LEU A 47 -29.37 33.78 7.27
CA LEU A 47 -30.16 32.63 6.82
C LEU A 47 -30.59 31.71 7.97
N ALA A 48 -29.68 31.45 8.93
CA ALA A 48 -30.00 30.66 10.11
C ALA A 48 -31.06 31.33 10.99
N LEU A 49 -30.96 32.66 11.21
CA LEU A 49 -31.95 33.41 11.99
C LEU A 49 -33.30 33.48 11.29
N THR A 50 -33.33 33.69 9.97
CA THR A 50 -34.59 33.64 9.20
C THR A 50 -35.18 32.24 9.20
N GLY A 51 -34.35 31.20 9.18
CA GLY A 51 -34.79 29.81 9.30
C GLY A 51 -35.42 29.54 10.65
N ILE A 52 -34.76 29.95 11.74
CA ILE A 52 -35.29 29.79 13.11
C ILE A 52 -36.60 30.55 13.27
N ILE A 53 -36.68 31.80 12.80
CA ILE A 53 -37.91 32.61 12.88
C ILE A 53 -39.03 31.96 12.06
N TYR A 54 -38.74 31.53 10.82
CA TYR A 54 -39.70 30.85 9.95
C TYR A 54 -40.21 29.54 10.57
N PHE A 55 -39.31 28.71 11.09
CA PHE A 55 -39.69 27.46 11.77
C PHE A 55 -40.45 27.74 13.07
N SER A 56 -40.10 28.78 13.84
CA SER A 56 -40.82 29.15 15.05
C SER A 56 -42.20 29.77 14.79
N TYR A 57 -42.43 30.34 13.60
CA TYR A 57 -43.73 30.92 13.21
C TYR A 57 -44.69 29.86 12.64
N PHE A 58 -44.17 28.81 11.98
CA PHE A 58 -44.98 27.72 11.44
C PHE A 58 -45.11 26.51 12.38
N CYS A 59 -44.35 26.45 13.47
CA CYS A 59 -44.45 25.40 14.48
C CYS A 59 -45.27 25.92 15.67
N SER A 60 -46.60 25.98 15.47
CA SER A 60 -47.56 26.19 16.54
C SER A 60 -47.88 24.85 17.19
N ASP A 61 -47.58 24.75 18.48
CA ASP A 61 -48.11 23.83 19.49
C ASP A 61 -48.57 22.44 19.00
N GLU A 62 -47.59 21.55 18.78
CA GLU A 62 -47.48 20.22 19.42
C GLU A 62 -46.33 19.44 18.76
N ALA A 63 -45.48 18.82 19.58
CA ALA A 63 -44.34 17.95 19.24
C ALA A 63 -43.01 18.63 18.84
N CYS A 64 -42.20 18.98 19.87
CA CYS A 64 -40.74 18.86 19.84
C CYS A 64 -40.14 18.98 21.27
N ALA A 65 -40.47 18.04 22.16
CA ALA A 65 -39.75 17.88 23.44
C ALA A 65 -38.60 16.88 23.24
N LEU A 66 -37.36 17.38 23.15
CA LEU A 66 -36.15 16.55 23.18
C LEU A 66 -35.75 16.31 24.65
N THR A 67 -36.15 15.16 25.19
CA THR A 67 -35.66 14.64 26.48
C THR A 67 -34.30 13.97 26.31
N PRO A 68 -33.26 14.28 27.12
CA PRO A 68 -32.00 13.54 27.08
C PRO A 68 -32.02 12.37 28.07
N GLN A 69 -32.00 11.13 27.56
CA GLN A 69 -31.74 9.92 28.34
C GLN A 69 -30.23 9.62 28.39
N LYS A 70 -29.66 9.51 29.59
CA LYS A 70 -28.31 8.94 29.83
C LYS A 70 -28.42 7.42 30.05
N PRO A 71 -27.44 6.62 29.60
CA PRO A 71 -27.18 5.33 30.23
C PRO A 71 -25.77 5.21 30.85
N SER A 72 -25.78 4.54 31.99
CA SER A 72 -24.71 4.15 32.91
C SER A 72 -23.89 2.97 32.37
N TRP A 73 -22.57 2.97 32.57
CA TRP A 73 -21.71 1.80 32.38
C TRP A 73 -20.99 1.47 33.69
N SER A 74 -21.30 0.29 34.22
CA SER A 74 -20.66 -0.35 35.35
C SER A 74 -19.47 -1.22 34.91
N GLU A 75 -18.47 -1.28 35.78
CA GLU A 75 -17.21 -2.03 35.71
C GLU A 75 -17.37 -3.50 35.28
N PHE A 76 -16.45 -3.95 34.42
CA PHE A 76 -16.04 -5.36 34.38
C PHE A 76 -14.51 -5.44 34.26
N ASN A 77 -13.87 -5.77 35.38
CA ASN A 77 -12.46 -6.10 35.47
C ASN A 77 -12.20 -7.48 34.83
N GLY A 78 -11.33 -7.54 33.83
CA GLY A 78 -10.82 -8.79 33.25
C GLY A 78 -9.33 -8.66 32.94
N LYS A 79 -8.49 -9.00 33.92
CA LYS A 79 -7.04 -9.15 33.74
C LYS A 79 -6.76 -10.36 32.85
N PHE A 80 -6.16 -10.14 31.68
CA PHE A 80 -5.43 -11.16 30.92
C PHE A 80 -4.01 -10.66 30.68
N PRO A 81 -2.95 -11.43 31.01
CA PRO A 81 -1.58 -10.99 30.81
C PRO A 81 -1.21 -11.09 29.33
N VAL A 82 -0.92 -9.94 28.71
CA VAL A 82 -0.31 -9.84 27.37
C VAL A 82 1.18 -10.17 27.52
N GLN A 83 1.61 -11.25 26.88
CA GLN A 83 3.02 -11.66 26.87
C GLN A 83 3.72 -11.00 25.66
N ASP A 84 4.51 -9.96 25.94
CA ASP A 84 5.26 -9.14 24.97
C ASP A 84 6.49 -9.85 24.36
N ASN A 85 6.32 -10.99 23.70
CA ASN A 85 7.44 -11.69 23.05
C ASN A 85 7.11 -12.34 21.69
N LEU A 86 6.29 -11.69 20.86
CA LEU A 86 6.05 -12.15 19.47
C LEU A 86 6.96 -11.39 18.49
N GLY A 87 8.20 -11.86 18.30
CA GLY A 87 9.11 -11.22 17.34
C GLY A 87 10.55 -11.72 17.26
N LYS A 88 10.95 -12.78 17.96
CA LYS A 88 12.28 -13.39 17.74
C LYS A 88 12.18 -14.57 16.76
N PRO A 89 13.08 -14.68 15.77
CA PRO A 89 13.14 -15.85 14.92
C PRO A 89 13.46 -17.09 15.77
N LEU A 90 12.65 -18.14 15.63
CA LEU A 90 12.98 -19.46 16.18
C LEU A 90 14.22 -19.98 15.46
N SER A 91 15.34 -19.99 16.16
CA SER A 91 16.58 -20.64 15.73
C SER A 91 16.44 -22.15 15.91
N LEU A 92 15.77 -22.83 14.98
CA LEU A 92 15.95 -24.26 14.79
C LEU A 92 15.54 -24.65 13.37
N HIS A 93 16.50 -25.17 12.60
CA HIS A 93 16.40 -25.68 11.22
C HIS A 93 16.42 -24.65 10.07
N SER A 94 17.57 -23.99 9.91
CA SER A 94 18.08 -23.68 8.57
C SER A 94 19.55 -24.03 8.50
N ASN A 95 19.87 -25.11 7.77
CA ASN A 95 21.24 -25.40 7.35
C ASN A 95 21.77 -24.19 6.54
N PRO A 96 23.06 -23.80 6.68
CA PRO A 96 23.56 -22.52 6.19
C PRO A 96 23.83 -22.59 4.69
N TYR A 97 22.79 -22.39 3.87
CA TYR A 97 22.97 -22.15 2.45
C TYR A 97 23.06 -20.63 2.21
N ASN A 98 24.30 -20.13 2.17
CA ASN A 98 24.76 -18.85 1.62
C ASN A 98 23.69 -17.77 1.36
N SER A 99 23.11 -17.18 2.41
CA SER A 99 22.45 -15.88 2.34
C SER A 99 23.46 -14.74 2.47
N ARG A 100 24.43 -14.69 1.56
CA ARG A 100 25.19 -13.45 1.35
C ARG A 100 24.30 -12.50 0.56
N SER A 101 23.90 -11.40 1.20
CA SER A 101 23.17 -10.26 0.62
C SER A 101 21.65 -10.43 0.43
N SER A 102 20.91 -10.68 1.52
CA SER A 102 19.55 -10.13 1.59
C SER A 102 19.68 -8.69 2.07
N ASN A 103 19.91 -7.74 1.16
CA ASN A 103 19.72 -6.32 1.46
C ASN A 103 18.20 -6.09 1.55
N PRO A 104 17.60 -5.98 2.75
CA PRO A 104 16.23 -5.49 2.81
C PRO A 104 16.28 -4.09 2.18
N GLY A 105 15.39 -3.82 1.22
CA GLY A 105 15.31 -2.49 0.60
C GLY A 105 15.22 -1.38 1.66
N LEU A 106 15.58 -0.16 1.25
CA LEU A 106 15.64 1.00 2.16
C LEU A 106 14.27 1.25 2.78
N SER A 107 14.24 1.47 4.10
CA SER A 107 13.02 1.70 4.88
C SER A 107 12.43 3.08 4.57
N TYR A 108 11.13 3.27 4.80
CA TYR A 108 10.49 4.59 4.68
C TYR A 108 11.13 5.64 5.59
N ASP A 109 11.59 5.26 6.78
CA ASP A 109 12.32 6.17 7.67
C ASP A 109 13.68 6.60 7.07
N ASP A 110 14.33 5.72 6.28
CA ASP A 110 15.54 6.08 5.53
C ASP A 110 15.21 7.05 4.38
N VAL A 111 14.02 6.92 3.79
CA VAL A 111 13.50 7.80 2.73
C VAL A 111 13.10 9.17 3.27
N LEU A 112 12.68 9.25 4.54
CA LEU A 112 12.29 10.50 5.21
C LEU A 112 13.47 11.33 5.72
N ASN A 113 14.68 10.78 5.79
CA ASN A 113 15.86 11.59 6.09
C ASN A 113 16.11 12.59 4.95
N GLU A 114 16.31 13.87 5.29
CA GLU A 114 16.41 15.01 4.34
C GLU A 114 17.52 14.86 3.27
N ASN A 115 18.43 13.90 3.44
CA ASN A 115 19.52 13.59 2.51
C ASN A 115 19.20 12.47 1.52
N PHE A 116 17.99 11.90 1.52
CA PHE A 116 17.69 10.72 0.72
C PHE A 116 17.06 11.09 -0.64
N GLN A 117 17.88 11.01 -1.70
CA GLN A 117 17.44 11.24 -3.08
C GLN A 117 17.64 9.99 -3.95
N PHE A 118 16.71 9.77 -4.87
CA PHE A 118 16.83 8.73 -5.89
C PHE A 118 17.84 9.18 -6.95
N ASP A 119 18.96 8.46 -7.05
CA ASP A 119 20.02 8.75 -8.00
C ASP A 119 19.97 7.79 -9.19
N MET A 120 19.38 8.28 -10.27
CA MET A 120 19.27 7.55 -11.54
C MET A 120 20.62 7.36 -12.24
N ASN A 121 21.60 8.23 -11.98
CA ASN A 121 22.93 8.13 -12.56
C ASN A 121 23.78 7.09 -11.83
N ALA A 122 23.57 6.92 -10.53
CA ALA A 122 24.13 5.84 -9.73
C ALA A 122 23.45 4.48 -10.02
N HIS A 123 23.33 3.62 -9.01
CA HIS A 123 22.86 2.24 -9.12
C HIS A 123 21.49 2.01 -8.47
N ASP A 124 20.73 3.09 -8.27
CA ASP A 124 19.40 3.00 -7.68
C ASP A 124 18.43 2.40 -8.69
N VAL A 125 17.55 1.53 -8.20
CA VAL A 125 16.55 0.83 -9.00
C VAL A 125 15.19 0.96 -8.34
N MET A 126 14.22 1.46 -9.10
CA MET A 126 12.81 1.44 -8.70
C MET A 126 12.19 0.09 -9.05
N VAL A 127 11.50 -0.54 -8.10
CA VAL A 127 10.87 -1.85 -8.28
C VAL A 127 9.36 -1.72 -8.11
N PHE A 128 8.59 -1.94 -9.18
CA PHE A 128 7.14 -1.86 -9.13
C PHE A 128 6.51 -3.24 -8.86
N LEU A 129 6.04 -3.44 -7.62
CA LEU A 129 5.25 -4.61 -7.20
C LEU A 129 3.80 -4.43 -7.65
N HIS A 130 3.42 -5.11 -8.74
CA HIS A 130 2.10 -4.98 -9.35
C HIS A 130 1.13 -6.05 -8.84
N ILE A 131 0.28 -5.69 -7.87
CA ILE A 131 -0.82 -6.53 -7.39
C ILE A 131 -1.97 -6.55 -8.41
N GLN A 132 -2.60 -7.70 -8.62
CA GLN A 132 -3.71 -7.81 -9.56
C GLN A 132 -4.87 -6.87 -9.16
N LYS A 133 -5.41 -6.18 -10.17
CA LYS A 133 -6.64 -5.38 -10.10
C LYS A 133 -6.58 -4.11 -9.24
N THR A 134 -5.37 -3.61 -8.97
CA THR A 134 -5.12 -2.32 -8.28
C THR A 134 -4.80 -1.18 -9.25
N GLY A 135 -5.26 -1.26 -10.51
CA GLY A 135 -4.98 -0.22 -11.51
C GLY A 135 -3.53 -0.19 -12.02
N GLY A 136 -2.67 -1.13 -11.62
CA GLY A 136 -1.25 -1.15 -11.98
C GLY A 136 -0.92 -1.24 -13.48
N THR A 137 -1.89 -1.58 -14.33
CA THR A 137 -1.73 -1.48 -15.80
C THR A 137 -1.64 -0.04 -16.28
N SER A 138 -2.45 0.87 -15.71
CA SER A 138 -2.41 2.30 -16.05
C SER A 138 -1.19 2.94 -15.40
N PHE A 139 -0.98 2.73 -14.10
CA PHE A 139 0.18 3.27 -13.40
C PHE A 139 1.51 2.82 -14.01
N GLY A 140 1.65 1.54 -14.34
CA GLY A 140 2.86 1.03 -14.98
C GLY A 140 3.14 1.62 -16.36
N LYS A 141 2.11 2.10 -17.08
CA LYS A 141 2.31 2.86 -18.33
C LYS A 141 2.80 4.27 -18.03
N HIS A 142 2.21 4.95 -17.04
CA HIS A 142 2.66 6.27 -16.60
C HIS A 142 4.15 6.26 -16.21
N LEU A 143 4.61 5.21 -15.50
CA LEU A 143 6.03 5.05 -15.13
C LEU A 143 7.00 4.95 -16.31
N VAL A 144 6.55 4.58 -17.51
CA VAL A 144 7.44 4.41 -18.68
C VAL A 144 7.16 5.42 -19.79
N GLN A 145 6.08 6.19 -19.71
CA GLN A 145 5.65 7.11 -20.78
C GLN A 145 5.59 8.57 -20.35
N ASP A 146 5.29 8.85 -19.08
CA ASP A 146 4.86 10.19 -18.68
C ASP A 146 5.84 10.87 -17.72
N LEU A 147 6.98 10.25 -17.42
CA LEU A 147 8.05 10.85 -16.61
C LEU A 147 8.93 11.77 -17.45
N ASP A 148 9.30 12.94 -16.90
CA ASP A 148 10.27 13.84 -17.51
C ASP A 148 11.70 13.39 -17.16
N LEU A 149 12.35 12.72 -18.10
CA LEU A 149 13.65 12.06 -17.92
C LEU A 149 14.67 12.68 -18.86
N GLN A 150 15.91 12.86 -18.37
CA GLN A 150 17.06 13.22 -19.23
C GLN A 150 17.18 12.27 -20.43
N ARG A 151 16.92 10.98 -20.20
CA ARG A 151 16.79 9.96 -21.24
C ARG A 151 15.43 9.25 -21.09
N PRO A 152 14.43 9.58 -21.93
CA PRO A 152 13.13 8.93 -21.89
C PRO A 152 13.20 7.43 -22.20
N CYS A 153 12.26 6.66 -21.68
CA CYS A 153 12.15 5.25 -22.02
C CYS A 153 11.79 5.06 -23.51
N SER A 154 12.46 4.12 -24.18
CA SER A 154 12.18 3.80 -25.59
C SER A 154 11.10 2.70 -25.69
N CYS A 155 9.87 3.07 -26.04
CA CYS A 155 8.75 2.16 -26.21
C CYS A 155 8.45 1.86 -27.68
N GLN A 156 8.63 0.61 -28.11
CA GLN A 156 8.28 0.20 -29.48
C GLN A 156 6.78 -0.12 -29.60
N ARG A 157 6.06 0.46 -30.57
CA ARG A 157 4.60 0.25 -30.76
C ARG A 157 4.17 -1.21 -30.86
N LYS A 158 5.03 -2.09 -31.39
CA LYS A 158 4.74 -3.53 -31.54
C LYS A 158 5.06 -4.36 -30.29
N ARG A 159 5.82 -3.82 -29.34
CA ARG A 159 6.25 -4.54 -28.13
C ARG A 159 5.58 -3.93 -26.91
N LYS A 160 5.09 -4.79 -26.01
CA LYS A 160 4.53 -4.37 -24.72
C LYS A 160 5.60 -3.91 -23.72
N ARG A 161 6.88 -3.88 -24.12
CA ARG A 161 8.03 -3.59 -23.26
C ARG A 161 8.80 -2.38 -23.80
N CYS A 162 9.16 -1.49 -22.90
CA CYS A 162 9.96 -0.30 -23.13
C CYS A 162 11.36 -0.51 -22.56
N TYR A 163 12.36 0.16 -23.14
CA TYR A 163 13.72 0.18 -22.63
C TYR A 163 13.91 1.45 -21.78
N CYS A 164 13.97 1.29 -20.46
CA CYS A 164 14.14 2.38 -19.50
C CYS A 164 15.57 2.40 -18.98
N PHE A 165 16.47 2.89 -19.82
CA PHE A 165 17.89 2.93 -19.51
C PHE A 165 18.28 4.20 -18.77
N ARG A 166 19.36 4.10 -17.99
CA ARG A 166 19.98 5.26 -17.34
C ARG A 166 20.46 6.29 -18.38
N PRO A 167 20.62 7.57 -18.00
CA PRO A 167 21.09 8.61 -18.92
C PRO A 167 22.44 8.28 -19.54
N ASN A 168 23.38 7.80 -18.72
CA ASN A 168 24.79 7.64 -19.11
C ASN A 168 25.17 6.22 -19.58
N ARG A 169 24.27 5.23 -19.45
CA ARG A 169 24.59 3.81 -19.69
C ARG A 169 23.35 2.98 -20.03
N ASN A 170 23.57 1.81 -20.63
CA ASN A 170 22.50 0.91 -21.08
C ASN A 170 22.05 -0.09 -19.99
N GLU A 171 21.94 0.41 -18.76
CA GLU A 171 21.45 -0.33 -17.59
C GLU A 171 20.03 0.13 -17.24
N ASN A 172 19.19 -0.76 -16.71
CA ASN A 172 17.82 -0.39 -16.36
C ASN A 172 17.78 0.28 -14.98
N TRP A 173 17.06 1.40 -14.85
CA TRP A 173 16.77 2.01 -13.55
C TRP A 173 15.39 1.61 -12.99
N LEU A 174 14.56 0.96 -13.79
CA LEU A 174 13.21 0.54 -13.44
C LEU A 174 13.03 -0.96 -13.66
N PHE A 175 12.61 -1.67 -12.60
CA PHE A 175 12.15 -3.05 -12.67
C PHE A 175 10.63 -3.10 -12.59
N SER A 176 10.00 -3.47 -13.71
CA SER A 176 8.54 -3.51 -13.84
C SER A 176 8.12 -4.40 -15.01
N ARG A 177 6.83 -4.74 -15.06
CA ARG A 177 6.22 -5.41 -16.23
C ARG A 177 6.54 -4.71 -17.55
N TYR A 178 6.53 -3.38 -17.57
CA TYR A 178 6.68 -2.60 -18.80
C TYR A 178 8.13 -2.26 -19.15
N SER A 179 9.09 -2.48 -18.23
CA SER A 179 10.53 -2.27 -18.49
C SER A 179 11.30 -3.58 -18.65
N THR A 180 11.37 -4.40 -17.60
CA THR A 180 12.12 -5.65 -17.58
C THR A 180 11.27 -6.86 -17.96
N GLY A 181 9.95 -6.75 -17.78
CA GLY A 181 9.00 -7.85 -17.97
C GLY A 181 8.79 -8.65 -16.69
N TRP A 182 8.29 -9.87 -16.81
CA TRP A 182 8.03 -10.78 -15.68
C TRP A 182 9.24 -11.67 -15.37
N LYS A 183 10.42 -11.06 -15.22
CA LYS A 183 11.68 -11.79 -15.01
C LYS A 183 11.68 -12.62 -13.72
N CYS A 184 11.08 -12.08 -12.66
CA CYS A 184 10.92 -12.77 -11.37
C CYS A 184 9.63 -13.57 -11.23
N GLY A 185 8.86 -13.73 -12.32
CA GLY A 185 7.56 -14.40 -12.29
C GLY A 185 6.40 -13.45 -12.63
N LEU A 186 5.31 -14.03 -13.13
CA LEU A 186 4.08 -13.30 -13.43
C LEU A 186 3.45 -12.79 -12.13
N HIS A 187 3.31 -11.47 -12.01
CA HIS A 187 2.81 -10.82 -10.80
C HIS A 187 3.58 -11.25 -9.54
N ALA A 188 4.91 -11.27 -9.64
CA ALA A 188 5.80 -11.60 -8.52
C ALA A 188 5.46 -10.77 -7.27
N ASP A 189 5.29 -11.47 -6.15
CA ASP A 189 5.00 -10.86 -4.85
C ASP A 189 6.27 -10.33 -4.14
N TRP A 190 6.10 -9.78 -2.93
CA TRP A 190 7.20 -9.28 -2.12
C TRP A 190 8.29 -10.34 -1.92
N THR A 191 7.90 -11.56 -1.54
CA THR A 191 8.82 -12.68 -1.27
C THR A 191 9.60 -13.07 -2.53
N GLU A 192 8.91 -13.10 -3.68
CA GLU A 192 9.53 -13.40 -4.97
C GLU A 192 10.48 -12.27 -5.41
N LEU A 193 10.08 -11.01 -5.31
CA LEU A 193 10.88 -9.88 -5.80
C LEU A 193 12.13 -9.66 -4.95
N THR A 194 12.04 -9.71 -3.62
CA THR A 194 13.21 -9.48 -2.74
C THR A 194 14.25 -10.58 -2.85
N SER A 195 13.87 -11.78 -3.30
CA SER A 195 14.80 -12.90 -3.50
C SER A 195 15.35 -13.02 -4.93
N CYS A 196 14.78 -12.28 -5.90
CA CYS A 196 15.08 -12.46 -7.32
C CYS A 196 15.68 -11.22 -8.01
N VAL A 197 15.23 -10.00 -7.68
CA VAL A 197 15.55 -8.81 -8.47
C VAL A 197 17.05 -8.56 -8.57
N ASP A 198 17.78 -8.69 -7.46
CA ASP A 198 19.24 -8.48 -7.41
C ASP A 198 19.99 -9.42 -8.36
N ALA A 199 19.71 -10.71 -8.28
CA ALA A 199 20.29 -11.72 -9.15
C ALA A 199 19.94 -11.51 -10.64
N GLU A 200 18.74 -11.01 -10.96
CA GLU A 200 18.35 -10.73 -12.35
C GLU A 200 19.06 -9.49 -12.93
N PHE A 201 19.44 -8.52 -12.10
CA PHE A 201 20.25 -7.40 -12.54
C PHE A 201 21.71 -7.81 -12.75
N ASP A 202 22.29 -8.56 -11.81
CA ASP A 202 23.67 -9.07 -11.92
C ASP A 202 23.86 -9.89 -13.20
N LYS A 203 22.91 -10.78 -13.54
CA LYS A 203 22.96 -11.57 -14.79
C LYS A 203 22.93 -10.72 -16.06
N ASN A 204 22.22 -9.59 -16.04
CA ASN A 204 22.02 -8.76 -17.22
C ASN A 204 23.15 -7.75 -17.43
N GLU A 205 23.74 -7.27 -16.33
CA GLU A 205 24.78 -6.22 -16.35
C GLU A 205 26.19 -6.80 -16.29
N GLY A 206 26.35 -8.08 -15.92
CA GLY A 206 27.63 -8.80 -15.93
C GLY A 206 28.50 -8.52 -14.70
N ASP A 207 28.26 -7.40 -14.02
CA ASP A 207 28.95 -7.00 -12.79
C ASP A 207 28.00 -7.07 -11.58
N SER A 208 28.49 -7.66 -10.49
CA SER A 208 27.81 -7.60 -9.20
C SER A 208 28.06 -6.23 -8.58
N VAL A 209 27.05 -5.36 -8.66
CA VAL A 209 27.12 -3.99 -8.16
C VAL A 209 26.17 -3.82 -6.99
N LYS A 210 26.62 -3.12 -5.95
CA LYS A 210 25.76 -2.76 -4.82
C LYS A 210 24.67 -1.79 -5.29
N ARG A 211 23.44 -2.30 -5.45
CA ARG A 211 22.25 -1.53 -5.84
C ARG A 211 21.39 -1.18 -4.62
N ARG A 212 20.66 -0.07 -4.73
CA ARG A 212 19.62 0.33 -3.77
C ARG A 212 18.26 0.13 -4.43
N TYR A 213 17.39 -0.64 -3.78
CA TYR A 213 16.06 -0.96 -4.32
C TYR A 213 14.97 -0.14 -3.65
N PHE A 214 14.16 0.53 -4.48
CA PHE A 214 13.06 1.39 -4.06
C PHE A 214 11.76 0.72 -4.48
N TYR A 215 11.18 -0.05 -3.57
CA TYR A 215 9.93 -0.76 -3.83
C TYR A 215 8.75 0.21 -3.80
N ILE A 216 7.88 0.08 -4.80
CA ILE A 216 6.64 0.82 -4.90
C ILE A 216 5.47 -0.10 -5.26
N THR A 217 4.25 0.27 -4.86
CA THR A 217 3.04 -0.52 -5.20
C THR A 217 1.78 0.34 -5.32
N LEU A 218 0.70 -0.26 -5.82
CA LEU A 218 -0.66 0.28 -5.67
C LEU A 218 -1.55 -0.69 -4.92
N LEU A 219 -2.34 -0.11 -4.03
CA LEU A 219 -3.42 -0.77 -3.34
C LEU A 219 -4.76 -0.25 -3.84
N ARG A 220 -5.80 -0.99 -3.47
CA ARG A 220 -7.19 -0.69 -3.78
C ARG A 220 -8.06 -1.16 -2.63
N GLU A 221 -9.19 -0.51 -2.44
CA GLU A 221 -10.24 -0.95 -1.53
C GLU A 221 -10.55 -2.45 -1.77
N PRO A 222 -10.47 -3.30 -0.73
CA PRO A 222 -10.47 -4.76 -0.88
C PRO A 222 -11.67 -5.33 -1.63
N ILE A 223 -12.89 -4.84 -1.36
CA ILE A 223 -14.13 -5.32 -1.98
C ILE A 223 -14.13 -4.99 -3.47
N SER A 224 -13.84 -3.75 -3.82
CA SER A 224 -13.74 -3.27 -5.20
C SER A 224 -12.67 -4.03 -6.00
N ARG A 225 -11.54 -4.31 -5.36
CA ARG A 225 -10.46 -5.11 -5.94
C ARG A 225 -10.88 -6.56 -6.14
N TYR A 226 -11.53 -7.17 -5.15
CA TYR A 226 -12.03 -8.55 -5.19
C TYR A 226 -13.09 -8.74 -6.29
N LEU A 227 -14.09 -7.88 -6.35
CA LEU A 227 -15.12 -7.90 -7.40
C LEU A 227 -14.53 -7.64 -8.79
N SER A 228 -13.51 -6.77 -8.90
CA SER A 228 -12.79 -6.55 -10.15
C SER A 228 -12.01 -7.79 -10.59
N GLU A 229 -11.47 -8.55 -9.65
CA GLU A 229 -10.79 -9.83 -9.93
C GLU A 229 -11.78 -10.89 -10.37
N PHE A 230 -12.88 -11.07 -9.62
CA PHE A 230 -13.99 -11.94 -9.99
C PHE A 230 -14.42 -11.71 -11.45
N ARG A 231 -14.74 -10.47 -11.83
CA ARG A 231 -15.15 -10.16 -13.21
C ARG A 231 -14.07 -10.43 -14.25
N HIS A 232 -12.80 -10.37 -13.89
CA HIS A 232 -11.71 -10.68 -14.81
C HIS A 232 -11.54 -12.19 -14.97
N VAL A 233 -11.64 -12.94 -13.87
CA VAL A 233 -11.60 -14.40 -13.84
C VAL A 233 -12.80 -14.99 -14.58
N GLN A 234 -13.99 -14.43 -14.39
CA GLN A 234 -15.21 -14.78 -15.12
C GLN A 234 -15.04 -14.66 -16.65
N ARG A 235 -14.13 -13.81 -17.12
CA ARG A 235 -13.78 -13.64 -18.54
C ARG A 235 -12.53 -14.42 -18.98
N GLY A 236 -12.03 -15.33 -18.15
CA GLY A 236 -10.94 -16.27 -18.48
C GLY A 236 -9.56 -15.92 -17.91
N ALA A 237 -9.42 -14.91 -17.05
CA ALA A 237 -8.14 -14.65 -16.39
C ALA A 237 -7.83 -15.74 -15.34
N THR A 238 -6.61 -16.28 -15.37
CA THR A 238 -6.17 -17.30 -14.40
C THR A 238 -4.86 -16.94 -13.68
N TRP A 239 -3.94 -16.27 -14.38
CA TRP A 239 -2.56 -16.09 -13.93
C TRP A 239 -1.85 -17.39 -13.54
N LYS A 240 -2.24 -18.53 -14.14
CA LYS A 240 -1.75 -19.88 -13.82
C LYS A 240 -0.23 -20.10 -14.02
N HIS A 241 0.45 -19.17 -14.69
CA HIS A 241 1.91 -19.17 -14.86
C HIS A 241 2.66 -18.34 -13.81
N SER A 242 1.97 -17.93 -12.74
CA SER A 242 2.63 -17.34 -11.56
C SER A 242 3.40 -18.46 -10.84
N ARG A 243 4.63 -18.17 -10.42
CA ARG A 243 5.54 -19.18 -9.87
C ARG A 243 5.25 -19.49 -8.41
N HIS A 244 4.80 -18.48 -7.66
CA HIS A 244 4.56 -18.59 -6.23
C HIS A 244 5.82 -19.08 -5.51
N TRP A 245 6.97 -18.50 -5.87
CA TRP A 245 8.28 -18.90 -5.38
C TRP A 245 8.49 -18.46 -3.93
N CYS A 246 8.77 -19.41 -3.05
CA CYS A 246 9.05 -19.14 -1.65
C CYS A 246 9.93 -20.25 -1.07
N GLY A 247 10.88 -19.90 -0.19
CA GLY A 247 11.79 -20.87 0.41
C GLY A 247 12.67 -21.63 -0.62
N GLY A 248 12.98 -21.00 -1.76
CA GLY A 248 13.85 -21.59 -2.79
C GLY A 248 13.15 -22.60 -3.72
N ARG A 249 11.81 -22.67 -3.72
CA ARG A 249 11.05 -23.54 -4.62
C ARG A 249 9.70 -22.93 -5.03
N GLU A 250 9.09 -23.51 -6.06
CA GLU A 250 7.71 -23.20 -6.46
C GLU A 250 6.70 -23.91 -5.55
N ALA A 251 5.53 -23.29 -5.39
CA ALA A 251 4.43 -23.90 -4.64
C ALA A 251 3.90 -25.13 -5.36
N THR A 252 3.65 -26.20 -4.61
CA THR A 252 3.09 -27.44 -5.18
C THR A 252 1.59 -27.33 -5.38
N LYS A 253 1.01 -28.18 -6.25
CA LYS A 253 -0.45 -28.25 -6.46
C LYS A 253 -1.23 -28.70 -5.21
N VAL A 254 -0.55 -29.35 -4.26
CA VAL A 254 -1.14 -29.75 -2.98
C VAL A 254 -1.25 -28.56 -2.04
N GLU A 255 -0.22 -27.70 -2.01
CA GLU A 255 -0.21 -26.46 -1.21
C GLU A 255 -1.12 -25.38 -1.80
N LEU A 256 -1.20 -25.31 -3.14
CA LEU A 256 -2.07 -24.40 -3.88
C LEU A 256 -2.93 -25.15 -4.90
N PRO A 257 -4.07 -25.74 -4.48
CA PRO A 257 -5.05 -26.31 -5.40
C PRO A 257 -5.69 -25.23 -6.32
N LEU A 258 -6.19 -25.66 -7.47
CA LEU A 258 -6.88 -24.78 -8.44
C LEU A 258 -8.39 -24.81 -8.23
N CYS A 259 -9.08 -23.67 -8.43
CA CYS A 259 -10.54 -23.56 -8.16
C CYS A 259 -11.40 -24.02 -9.33
N TYR A 260 -10.74 -24.57 -10.34
CA TYR A 260 -11.33 -24.91 -11.60
C TYR A 260 -10.54 -26.08 -12.18
N ASP A 261 -11.26 -27.02 -12.78
CA ASP A 261 -10.67 -28.25 -13.33
C ASP A 261 -10.22 -28.09 -14.79
N GLN A 262 -10.74 -27.07 -15.49
CA GLN A 262 -10.44 -26.81 -16.90
C GLN A 262 -9.24 -25.86 -17.08
N ASP A 263 -9.06 -25.34 -18.30
CA ASP A 263 -7.97 -24.42 -18.61
C ASP A 263 -8.12 -23.03 -17.93
N SER A 264 -9.37 -22.68 -17.57
CA SER A 264 -9.74 -21.42 -16.91
C SER A 264 -11.01 -21.55 -16.08
N TRP A 265 -11.30 -20.52 -15.28
CA TRP A 265 -12.54 -20.40 -14.49
C TRP A 265 -13.57 -19.47 -15.18
N THR A 266 -13.67 -19.59 -16.52
CA THR A 266 -14.57 -18.76 -17.34
C THR A 266 -16.03 -19.02 -16.97
N GLY A 267 -16.84 -17.97 -16.89
CA GLY A 267 -18.27 -18.08 -16.58
C GLY A 267 -18.61 -18.31 -15.12
N VAL A 268 -17.62 -18.40 -14.21
CA VAL A 268 -17.84 -18.60 -12.77
C VAL A 268 -18.85 -17.58 -12.20
N LYS A 269 -19.73 -18.04 -11.31
CA LYS A 269 -20.66 -17.16 -10.57
C LYS A 269 -19.96 -16.56 -9.34
N LEU A 270 -20.46 -15.42 -8.85
CA LEU A 270 -19.84 -14.76 -7.70
C LEU A 270 -19.80 -15.65 -6.46
N GLN A 271 -20.87 -16.42 -6.22
CA GLN A 271 -20.96 -17.34 -5.08
C GLN A 271 -19.89 -18.44 -5.16
N GLU A 272 -19.80 -19.16 -6.29
CA GLU A 272 -18.76 -20.16 -6.54
C GLU A 272 -17.34 -19.58 -6.39
N PHE A 273 -17.13 -18.34 -6.84
CA PHE A 273 -15.86 -17.65 -6.68
C PHE A 273 -15.51 -17.38 -5.21
N MET A 274 -16.49 -17.05 -4.36
CA MET A 274 -16.29 -16.83 -2.93
C MET A 274 -16.12 -18.15 -2.16
N ASP A 275 -16.86 -19.19 -2.54
CA ASP A 275 -16.92 -20.46 -1.82
C ASP A 275 -15.66 -21.31 -1.98
N CYS A 276 -14.85 -21.05 -3.01
CA CYS A 276 -13.57 -21.74 -3.17
C CYS A 276 -12.58 -21.34 -2.05
N PRO A 277 -12.17 -22.26 -1.16
CA PRO A 277 -11.36 -21.92 0.02
C PRO A 277 -9.91 -21.56 -0.31
N TYR A 278 -9.40 -22.04 -1.45
CA TYR A 278 -8.04 -21.79 -1.91
C TYR A 278 -7.99 -20.72 -3.03
N ASN A 279 -9.05 -19.92 -3.19
CA ASN A 279 -9.06 -18.80 -4.13
C ASN A 279 -8.02 -17.75 -3.74
N LEU A 280 -7.01 -17.56 -4.60
CA LEU A 280 -5.94 -16.57 -4.40
C LEU A 280 -6.42 -15.11 -4.43
N ALA A 281 -7.67 -14.84 -4.79
CA ALA A 281 -8.29 -13.52 -4.63
C ALA A 281 -8.48 -13.16 -3.15
N HIS A 282 -8.66 -14.15 -2.27
CA HIS A 282 -8.76 -13.93 -0.82
C HIS A 282 -7.46 -13.34 -0.28
N ASN A 283 -7.57 -12.23 0.44
CA ASN A 283 -6.45 -11.51 1.08
C ASN A 283 -5.23 -11.31 0.17
N ARG A 284 -5.46 -11.14 -1.14
CA ARG A 284 -4.39 -11.02 -2.14
C ARG A 284 -3.38 -9.94 -1.78
N GLN A 285 -3.86 -8.75 -1.38
CA GLN A 285 -2.98 -7.62 -1.05
C GLN A 285 -2.08 -7.97 0.13
N THR A 286 -2.62 -8.57 1.20
CA THR A 286 -1.81 -9.01 2.34
C THR A 286 -0.80 -10.07 1.92
N ARG A 287 -1.25 -11.12 1.23
CA ARG A 287 -0.38 -12.23 0.81
C ARG A 287 0.77 -11.76 -0.08
N MET A 288 0.47 -10.88 -1.03
CA MET A 288 1.49 -10.41 -1.98
C MET A 288 2.45 -9.38 -1.38
N MET A 289 2.13 -8.83 -0.21
CA MET A 289 2.95 -7.84 0.49
C MET A 289 3.71 -8.42 1.67
N SER A 290 3.26 -9.56 2.22
CA SER A 290 3.94 -10.24 3.31
C SER A 290 5.16 -11.02 2.83
N ASP A 291 6.14 -11.17 3.72
CA ASP A 291 7.16 -12.21 3.60
C ASP A 291 6.51 -13.56 3.98
N LEU A 292 6.27 -14.39 2.98
CA LEU A 292 5.61 -15.67 3.16
C LEU A 292 6.52 -16.71 3.82
N ALA A 293 7.84 -16.52 3.83
CA ALA A 293 8.76 -17.43 4.51
C ALA A 293 8.49 -17.46 6.03
N LEU A 294 8.02 -16.36 6.61
CA LEU A 294 7.63 -16.25 8.02
C LEU A 294 6.49 -17.18 8.42
N VAL A 295 5.69 -17.63 7.46
CA VAL A 295 4.51 -18.48 7.68
C VAL A 295 4.61 -19.85 7.01
N GLY A 296 5.83 -20.31 6.72
CA GLY A 296 6.05 -21.60 6.06
C GLY A 296 5.61 -21.61 4.60
N CYS A 297 5.71 -20.46 3.93
CA CYS A 297 5.31 -20.27 2.53
C CYS A 297 3.81 -20.58 2.32
N TYR A 298 3.53 -21.51 1.41
CA TYR A 298 2.18 -21.94 1.05
C TYR A 298 1.72 -23.18 1.85
N ASN A 299 2.56 -23.70 2.75
CA ASN A 299 2.15 -24.79 3.64
C ASN A 299 1.25 -24.25 4.77
N THR A 300 -0.05 -24.50 4.67
CA THR A 300 -1.03 -24.05 5.65
C THR A 300 -0.96 -24.78 6.99
N THR A 301 -0.28 -25.93 7.06
CA THR A 301 -0.11 -26.71 8.30
C THR A 301 1.12 -26.30 9.12
N TYR A 302 1.93 -25.37 8.61
CA TYR A 302 3.15 -24.90 9.29
C TYR A 302 2.84 -24.23 10.65
N MET A 303 1.73 -23.52 10.75
CA MET A 303 1.26 -22.88 11.98
C MET A 303 0.05 -23.63 12.54
N ALA A 304 -0.07 -23.65 13.88
CA ALA A 304 -1.10 -24.40 14.57
C ALA A 304 -2.52 -23.90 14.26
N THR A 305 -2.69 -22.59 14.00
CA THR A 305 -3.99 -22.01 13.69
C THR A 305 -3.96 -21.10 12.45
N PRO A 306 -5.01 -21.12 11.60
CA PRO A 306 -5.14 -20.17 10.49
C PRO A 306 -5.14 -18.70 10.96
N GLY A 307 -5.68 -18.42 12.14
CA GLY A 307 -5.73 -17.09 12.71
C GLY A 307 -4.35 -16.51 13.05
N GLU A 308 -3.46 -17.34 13.60
CA GLU A 308 -2.06 -16.95 13.85
C GLU A 308 -1.33 -16.64 12.54
N ARG A 309 -1.46 -17.53 11.55
CA ARG A 309 -0.91 -17.34 10.21
C ARG A 309 -1.33 -16.01 9.59
N ASN A 310 -2.63 -15.71 9.70
CA ASN A 310 -3.21 -14.47 9.23
C ASN A 310 -2.66 -13.23 9.94
N ARG A 311 -2.50 -13.28 11.27
CA ARG A 311 -1.91 -12.17 12.05
C ARG A 311 -0.46 -11.90 11.67
N VAL A 312 0.35 -12.95 11.52
CA VAL A 312 1.77 -12.83 11.12
C VAL A 312 1.87 -12.24 9.70
N MET A 313 1.06 -12.74 8.76
CA MET A 313 0.99 -12.16 7.41
C MET A 313 0.56 -10.69 7.41
N LEU A 314 -0.46 -10.33 8.20
CA LEU A 314 -0.91 -8.94 8.34
C LEU A 314 0.21 -8.02 8.83
N ALA A 315 0.87 -8.43 9.92
CA ALA A 315 1.95 -7.67 10.53
C ALA A 315 3.12 -7.51 9.56
N SER A 316 3.50 -8.58 8.86
CA SER A 316 4.53 -8.55 7.82
C SER A 316 4.16 -7.62 6.67
N ALA A 317 2.94 -7.73 6.13
CA ALA A 317 2.48 -6.87 5.04
C ALA A 317 2.44 -5.38 5.44
N LYS A 318 1.98 -5.05 6.65
CA LYS A 318 2.01 -3.68 7.19
C LYS A 318 3.44 -3.16 7.30
N ARG A 319 4.35 -3.96 7.85
CA ARG A 319 5.77 -3.61 7.99
C ARG A 319 6.42 -3.37 6.62
N ASN A 320 6.23 -4.28 5.67
CA ASN A 320 6.82 -4.17 4.34
C ASN A 320 6.25 -2.99 3.57
N LEU A 321 4.93 -2.76 3.62
CA LEU A 321 4.31 -1.59 3.02
C LEU A 321 4.83 -0.29 3.65
N ALA A 322 4.94 -0.25 4.98
CA ALA A 322 5.49 0.88 5.70
C ALA A 322 6.97 1.09 5.41
N ALA A 323 7.71 0.08 4.92
CA ALA A 323 9.11 0.22 4.50
C ALA A 323 9.27 0.57 3.01
N MET A 324 8.19 0.56 2.21
CA MET A 324 8.28 0.89 0.79
C MET A 324 8.61 2.38 0.59
N ALA A 325 9.33 2.67 -0.50
CA ALA A 325 9.62 4.04 -0.90
C ALA A 325 8.34 4.83 -1.21
N PHE A 326 7.31 4.14 -1.73
CA PHE A 326 6.01 4.75 -1.99
C PHE A 326 4.90 3.70 -2.19
N PHE A 327 3.67 4.05 -1.83
CA PHE A 327 2.49 3.35 -2.30
C PHE A 327 1.34 4.31 -2.61
N SER A 328 0.48 3.93 -3.55
CA SER A 328 -0.70 4.70 -3.95
C SER A 328 -1.98 3.90 -3.72
N LEU A 329 -3.10 4.61 -3.56
CA LEU A 329 -4.44 4.05 -3.55
C LEU A 329 -5.13 4.34 -4.89
N THR A 330 -5.74 3.31 -5.48
CA THR A 330 -6.45 3.42 -6.77
C THR A 330 -7.56 4.48 -6.73
N GLU A 331 -8.20 4.65 -5.58
CA GLU A 331 -9.30 5.60 -5.33
C GLU A 331 -8.82 7.06 -5.36
N PHE A 332 -7.53 7.28 -5.10
CA PHE A 332 -6.96 8.61 -4.87
C PHE A 332 -5.84 8.96 -5.84
N GLN A 333 -5.82 8.41 -7.05
CA GLN A 333 -4.72 8.64 -8.02
C GLN A 333 -4.39 10.12 -8.26
N LYS A 334 -5.39 11.00 -8.29
CA LYS A 334 -5.17 12.46 -8.44
C LYS A 334 -4.44 13.06 -7.24
N SER A 335 -4.82 12.63 -6.03
CA SER A 335 -4.18 13.10 -4.80
C SER A 335 -2.83 12.44 -4.62
N SER A 336 -2.70 11.11 -4.73
CA SER A 336 -1.52 10.31 -4.39
C SER A 336 -0.31 10.45 -5.36
N GLY A 337 -0.06 11.62 -5.94
CA GLY A 337 1.15 11.88 -6.72
C GLY A 337 1.22 11.21 -8.11
N VAL A 338 0.24 10.40 -8.54
CA VAL A 338 0.23 9.83 -9.91
C VAL A 338 0.13 10.93 -10.97
N GLN A 339 -0.56 12.03 -10.64
CA GLN A 339 -0.60 13.23 -11.49
C GLN A 339 0.73 14.01 -11.48
N CYS A 340 1.54 13.86 -10.42
CA CYS A 340 2.83 14.52 -10.31
C CYS A 340 3.90 13.81 -11.16
N LEU A 341 3.73 12.53 -11.53
CA LEU A 341 4.61 11.83 -12.47
C LEU A 341 4.76 12.60 -13.80
N GLY A 342 3.68 13.23 -14.28
CA GLY A 342 3.68 14.06 -15.49
C GLY A 342 4.40 15.41 -15.37
N LYS A 343 4.91 15.76 -14.19
CA LYS A 343 5.57 17.04 -13.88
C LYS A 343 6.87 16.89 -13.10
N SER A 344 7.29 15.66 -12.79
CA SER A 344 8.46 15.39 -11.96
C SER A 344 9.66 15.05 -12.82
N GLU A 345 10.78 15.74 -12.58
CA GLU A 345 12.08 15.37 -13.11
C GLU A 345 12.51 14.00 -12.57
N GLY A 346 13.26 13.25 -13.38
CA GLY A 346 13.66 11.88 -13.07
C GLY A 346 14.31 11.65 -11.70
N GLN A 347 15.02 12.64 -11.15
CA GLN A 347 15.65 12.55 -9.82
C GLN A 347 14.66 12.82 -8.68
N GLU A 348 13.57 13.54 -8.95
CA GLU A 348 12.54 13.86 -7.99
C GLU A 348 11.37 12.87 -7.98
N ILE A 349 11.37 11.82 -8.80
CA ILE A 349 10.25 10.87 -8.89
C ILE A 349 9.85 10.35 -7.50
N VAL A 350 10.82 9.95 -6.67
CA VAL A 350 10.53 9.45 -5.32
C VAL A 350 10.04 10.57 -4.40
N LYS A 351 10.56 11.80 -4.50
CA LYS A 351 10.06 12.97 -3.77
C LYS A 351 8.65 13.37 -4.18
N CYS A 352 8.37 13.36 -5.48
CA CYS A 352 7.07 13.59 -6.11
C CYS A 352 6.02 12.59 -5.60
N LEU A 353 6.40 11.31 -5.54
CA LEU A 353 5.55 10.25 -5.01
C LEU A 353 5.36 10.38 -3.47
N THR A 354 6.38 10.79 -2.72
CA THR A 354 6.32 10.90 -1.24
C THR A 354 5.69 12.20 -0.72
N ASN A 355 5.76 13.31 -1.47
CA ASN A 355 5.22 14.63 -1.08
C ASN A 355 3.70 14.67 -0.99
N VAL A 356 2.99 13.63 -1.45
CA VAL A 356 1.56 13.50 -1.19
C VAL A 356 1.30 12.48 -0.09
N LYS A 357 1.49 12.91 1.16
CA LYS A 357 0.84 12.24 2.30
C LYS A 357 -0.67 12.42 2.18
N SER A 358 -1.36 11.41 1.67
CA SER A 358 -2.77 11.20 2.00
C SER A 358 -2.85 10.58 3.39
N PHE A 359 -3.69 11.20 4.22
CA PHE A 359 -4.06 10.94 5.62
C PHE A 359 -4.56 9.52 5.97
N ILE A 360 -4.18 8.47 5.24
CA ILE A 360 -4.79 7.14 5.35
C ILE A 360 -3.76 6.16 5.92
N LEU A 361 -3.39 6.34 7.19
CA LEU A 361 -2.70 5.29 7.94
C LEU A 361 -3.71 4.21 8.36
N ILE A 362 -3.56 3.03 7.76
CA ILE A 362 -3.65 1.70 8.42
C ILE A 362 -5.04 1.19 8.89
N GLY A 363 -6.14 1.94 8.68
CA GLY A 363 -7.49 1.47 9.06
C GLY A 363 -8.26 0.61 8.04
N ILE A 364 -7.96 0.69 6.73
CA ILE A 364 -8.94 0.27 5.69
C ILE A 364 -8.47 -0.86 4.75
N VAL A 365 -7.16 -1.16 4.67
CA VAL A 365 -6.68 -1.91 3.48
C VAL A 365 -6.49 -3.42 3.69
N LEU A 366 -6.55 -3.92 4.93
CA LEU A 366 -6.30 -5.33 5.24
C LEU A 366 -7.24 -5.80 6.36
N GLN A 367 -8.55 -5.80 6.10
CA GLN A 367 -9.52 -6.47 6.97
C GLN A 367 -9.31 -7.99 6.85
N TYR A 368 -9.10 -8.63 7.99
CA TYR A 368 -9.12 -10.08 8.18
C TYR A 368 -10.45 -10.50 8.79
#